data_AF-A0A933CDK9-F1
#
_entry.id   AF-A0A933CDK9-F1
#
_cell.length_a   1.000
_cell.length_b   1.000
_cell.length_c   1.000
_cell.angle_alpha   90.00
_cell.angle_beta   90.00
_cell.angle_gamma   90.00
#
_symmetry.space_group_name_H-M   'P 1'
#
loop_
_entity.id
_entity.type
_entity.pdbx_description
1 polymer ?
#
loop_
_entity_poly.entity_id
_entity_poly.type
_entity_poly.pdbx_seq_one_letter_code
_entity_poly.pdbx_strand_id
1 'polypeptide(L)'
;VVGKPSAFSFKVKDHMALGEALGLIDSERAAEVAGTRFTYLLGDLVLLQYALVRLAFSVLTDKSELEKVIAKAGLNASAAAFVPVVPPLMIRPEVMERMARLEPRDERYHIPSDDVYLIGSAEHTLGPLHMDDTLKEAELPKRYVAFTPAFRREAGSYGKDTRGILRVHQFDKIEMESFSLPEQSRAEQDLFVAIQEHLMSSLGIPYRVVQVCTGDMGGPDSRQIDIEAWMPGQDRYRETHTSDLMTDYQARRLNTRVRRGQGGTEFVHMNDATVLAIGRVLIAIMENYQREDGTIAIPDVLVPFMDGKKVIG
;
A
#
# COMPACT_ATOMS: atom_id res chain seq x y z
N VAL A 1 -9.39 8.23 -15.08
CA VAL A 1 -8.01 8.25 -15.61
C VAL A 1 -7.48 9.66 -15.40
N VAL A 2 -6.31 9.80 -14.79
CA VAL A 2 -5.66 11.07 -14.45
C VAL A 2 -4.26 11.07 -15.07
N GLY A 3 -3.89 12.20 -15.69
CA GLY A 3 -2.68 12.30 -16.50
C GLY A 3 -2.83 11.68 -17.90
N LYS A 4 -1.74 11.68 -18.66
CA LYS A 4 -1.64 11.01 -19.98
C LYS A 4 -0.47 10.04 -19.94
N PRO A 5 -0.60 8.83 -20.52
CA PRO A 5 0.52 7.92 -20.71
C PRO A 5 1.75 8.64 -21.26
N SER A 6 2.91 8.39 -20.65
CA SER A 6 4.19 8.98 -21.06
C SER A 6 4.52 8.59 -22.50
N ALA A 7 4.97 9.56 -23.30
CA ALA A 7 5.36 9.36 -24.69
C ALA A 7 6.88 9.46 -24.82
N PHE A 8 7.49 8.47 -25.46
CA PHE A 8 8.94 8.37 -25.64
C PHE A 8 9.31 8.42 -27.12
N SER A 9 10.37 9.16 -27.47
CA SER A 9 10.95 9.19 -28.81
C SER A 9 11.96 8.06 -29.06
N PHE A 10 12.16 7.20 -28.06
CA PHE A 10 13.07 6.06 -28.07
C PHE A 10 12.36 4.79 -27.58
N LYS A 11 13.00 3.63 -27.77
CA LYS A 11 12.44 2.35 -27.33
C LYS A 11 12.44 2.27 -25.80
N VAL A 12 11.24 2.17 -25.22
CA VAL A 12 11.01 2.00 -23.79
C VAL A 12 11.65 0.70 -23.30
N LYS A 13 12.43 0.80 -22.22
CA LYS A 13 12.92 -0.34 -21.44
C LYS A 13 11.96 -0.60 -20.27
N ASP A 14 11.76 -1.87 -19.93
CA ASP A 14 11.08 -2.23 -18.69
C ASP A 14 11.99 -2.00 -17.47
N HIS A 15 11.41 -2.00 -16.29
CA HIS A 15 12.15 -1.81 -15.03
C HIS A 15 13.28 -2.83 -14.83
N MET A 16 13.19 -4.04 -15.38
CA MET A 16 14.25 -5.05 -15.24
C MET A 16 15.44 -4.74 -16.12
N ALA A 17 15.22 -4.40 -17.38
CA ALA A 17 16.28 -3.98 -18.29
C ALA A 17 16.99 -2.71 -17.79
N LEU A 18 16.25 -1.78 -17.16
CA LEU A 18 16.83 -0.61 -16.49
C LEU A 18 17.60 -1.00 -15.22
N GLY A 19 16.98 -1.80 -14.35
CA GLY A 19 17.54 -2.21 -13.07
C GLY A 19 18.81 -3.04 -13.20
N GLU A 20 18.85 -3.98 -14.15
CA GLU A 20 20.03 -4.80 -14.46
C GLU A 20 21.15 -3.93 -15.04
N ALA A 21 20.84 -3.04 -16.00
CA ALA A 21 21.84 -2.19 -16.65
C ALA A 21 22.50 -1.20 -15.67
N LEU A 22 21.77 -0.73 -14.66
CA LEU A 22 22.24 0.19 -13.63
C LEU A 22 22.75 -0.52 -12.36
N GLY A 23 22.71 -1.85 -12.30
CA GLY A 23 23.10 -2.62 -11.11
C GLY A 23 22.21 -2.36 -9.88
N LEU A 24 20.95 -1.97 -10.09
CA LEU A 24 19.98 -1.64 -9.04
C LEU A 24 19.10 -2.83 -8.64
N ILE A 25 18.97 -3.82 -9.53
CA ILE A 25 18.11 -4.99 -9.32
C ILE A 25 18.90 -6.26 -9.62
N ASP A 26 19.00 -7.15 -8.65
CA ASP A 26 19.66 -8.45 -8.81
C ASP A 26 18.72 -9.59 -8.39
N SER A 27 18.02 -10.15 -9.38
CA SER A 27 17.15 -11.31 -9.20
C SER A 27 17.90 -12.64 -9.30
N GLU A 28 19.05 -12.68 -9.98
CA GLU A 28 19.86 -13.90 -10.13
C GLU A 28 20.48 -14.30 -8.79
N ARG A 29 21.15 -13.35 -8.13
CA ARG A 29 21.71 -13.57 -6.79
C ARG A 29 20.64 -13.89 -5.76
N ALA A 30 19.49 -13.21 -5.83
CA ALA A 30 18.38 -13.50 -4.93
C ALA A 30 17.84 -14.92 -5.13
N ALA A 31 17.80 -15.41 -6.37
CA ALA A 31 17.38 -16.77 -6.67
C ALA A 31 18.34 -17.84 -6.11
N GLU A 32 19.65 -17.59 -6.13
CA GLU A 32 20.63 -18.47 -5.49
C GLU A 32 20.44 -18.56 -3.96
N VAL A 33 20.01 -17.47 -3.32
CA VAL A 33 19.91 -17.37 -1.86
C VAL A 33 18.56 -17.85 -1.32
N ALA A 34 17.45 -17.40 -1.92
CA ALA A 34 16.10 -17.58 -1.39
C ALA A 34 15.13 -18.28 -2.37
N GLY A 35 15.58 -18.58 -3.59
CA GLY A 35 14.74 -19.14 -4.65
C GLY A 35 14.03 -18.08 -5.50
N THR A 36 13.14 -18.52 -6.38
CA THR A 36 12.45 -17.64 -7.32
C THR A 36 11.54 -16.63 -6.61
N ARG A 37 11.18 -15.53 -7.31
CA ARG A 37 10.33 -14.45 -6.79
C ARG A 37 10.91 -13.70 -5.58
N PHE A 38 12.22 -13.79 -5.36
CA PHE A 38 12.99 -12.87 -4.52
C PHE A 38 13.89 -12.01 -5.41
N THR A 39 14.26 -10.83 -4.92
CA THR A 39 15.11 -9.89 -5.65
C THR A 39 15.84 -8.98 -4.67
N TYR A 40 17.10 -8.66 -4.94
CA TYR A 40 17.80 -7.59 -4.25
C TYR A 40 17.53 -6.25 -4.94
N LEU A 41 17.14 -5.25 -4.15
CA LEU A 41 17.21 -3.85 -4.55
C LEU A 41 18.51 -3.25 -4.02
N LEU A 42 19.21 -2.48 -4.84
CA LEU A 42 20.55 -1.98 -4.54
C LEU A 42 20.65 -0.47 -4.81
N GLY A 43 21.64 0.16 -4.17
CA GLY A 43 22.03 1.55 -4.44
C GLY A 43 20.89 2.56 -4.33
N ASP A 44 20.81 3.46 -5.31
CA ASP A 44 19.83 4.56 -5.31
C ASP A 44 18.38 4.09 -5.34
N LEU A 45 18.10 2.86 -5.80
CA LEU A 45 16.75 2.33 -5.82
C LEU A 45 16.23 2.08 -4.39
N VAL A 46 17.12 1.70 -3.47
CA VAL A 46 16.81 1.59 -2.03
C VAL A 46 16.59 2.97 -1.43
N LEU A 47 17.43 3.96 -1.78
CA LEU A 47 17.25 5.34 -1.32
C LEU A 47 15.91 5.91 -1.82
N LEU A 48 15.54 5.62 -3.07
CA LEU A 48 14.26 6.03 -3.65
C LEU A 48 13.06 5.40 -2.94
N GLN A 49 13.17 4.13 -2.53
CA GLN A 49 12.17 3.48 -1.68
C GLN A 49 11.98 4.24 -0.35
N TYR A 50 13.06 4.59 0.34
CA TYR A 50 12.93 5.35 1.59
C TYR A 50 12.45 6.78 1.36
N ALA A 51 12.77 7.40 0.23
CA ALA A 51 12.22 8.69 -0.18
C ALA A 51 10.69 8.63 -0.35
N LEU A 52 10.16 7.55 -0.96
CA LEU A 52 8.71 7.31 -1.05
C LEU A 52 8.07 7.16 0.33
N VAL A 53 8.71 6.42 1.24
CA VAL A 53 8.23 6.27 2.63
C VAL A 53 8.18 7.62 3.33
N ARG A 54 9.23 8.43 3.19
CA ARG A 54 9.29 9.77 3.79
C ARG A 54 8.24 10.71 3.22
N LEU A 55 8.02 10.71 1.90
CA LEU A 55 6.96 11.48 1.27
C LEU A 55 5.59 11.09 1.84
N ALA A 56 5.25 9.80 1.82
CA ALA A 56 3.97 9.31 2.32
C ALA A 56 3.74 9.69 3.80
N PHE A 57 4.74 9.50 4.65
CA PHE A 57 4.63 9.82 6.07
C PHE A 57 4.52 11.33 6.31
N SER A 58 5.20 12.16 5.51
CA SER A 58 5.08 13.63 5.61
C SER A 58 3.66 14.12 5.34
N VAL A 59 2.92 13.43 4.46
CA VAL A 59 1.50 13.73 4.19
C VAL A 59 0.60 13.20 5.29
N LEU A 60 0.80 11.94 5.70
CA LEU A 60 -0.10 11.23 6.62
C LEU A 60 -0.02 11.70 8.07
N THR A 61 1.16 12.13 8.50
CA THR A 61 1.41 12.53 9.89
C THR A 61 1.27 14.02 10.13
N ASP A 62 1.05 14.81 9.08
CA ASP A 62 0.88 16.26 9.16
C ASP A 62 -0.59 16.66 8.92
N LYS A 63 -1.21 17.25 9.94
CA LYS A 63 -2.60 17.71 9.88
C LYS A 63 -2.83 18.73 8.77
N SER A 64 -1.88 19.64 8.55
CA SER A 64 -2.03 20.70 7.54
C SER A 64 -1.94 20.15 6.11
N GLU A 65 -1.15 19.09 5.88
CA GLU A 65 -1.15 18.38 4.60
C GLU A 65 -2.47 17.64 4.37
N LEU A 66 -3.01 16.95 5.38
CA LEU A 66 -4.33 16.33 5.29
C LEU A 66 -5.45 17.33 5.02
N GLU A 67 -5.42 18.52 5.65
CA GLU A 67 -6.37 19.60 5.37
C GLU A 67 -6.31 20.03 3.89
N LYS A 68 -5.11 20.13 3.29
CA LYS A 68 -4.95 20.44 1.86
C LYS A 68 -5.52 19.34 0.98
N VAL A 69 -5.28 18.06 1.30
CA VAL A 69 -5.83 16.92 0.55
C VAL A 69 -7.35 16.92 0.61
N ILE A 70 -7.93 17.07 1.81
CA ILE A 70 -9.38 17.13 2.05
C ILE A 70 -10.01 18.29 1.27
N ALA A 71 -9.44 19.50 1.38
CA ALA A 71 -9.94 20.68 0.70
C ALA A 71 -9.88 20.54 -0.83
N LYS A 72 -8.78 20.00 -1.37
CA LYS A 72 -8.61 19.78 -2.82
C LYS A 72 -9.61 18.75 -3.35
N ALA A 73 -9.90 17.71 -2.57
CA ALA A 73 -10.85 16.66 -2.93
C ALA A 73 -12.32 17.03 -2.64
N GLY A 74 -12.59 18.17 -1.98
CA GLY A 74 -13.95 18.59 -1.61
C GLY A 74 -14.62 17.66 -0.60
N LEU A 75 -13.83 17.00 0.26
CA LEU A 75 -14.33 16.00 1.20
C LEU A 75 -14.79 16.64 2.51
N ASN A 76 -15.77 16.00 3.15
CA ASN A 76 -16.16 16.28 4.53
C ASN A 76 -15.60 15.18 5.44
N ALA A 77 -14.31 15.23 5.71
CA ALA A 77 -13.59 14.26 6.54
C ALA A 77 -12.76 14.97 7.62
N SER A 78 -12.48 14.28 8.73
CA SER A 78 -11.56 14.79 9.76
C SER A 78 -10.14 14.88 9.20
N ALA A 79 -9.39 15.92 9.55
CA ALA A 79 -7.97 16.06 9.25
C ALA A 79 -7.06 15.51 10.37
N ALA A 80 -7.58 14.67 11.28
CA ALA A 80 -6.77 14.02 12.29
C ALA A 80 -5.59 13.24 11.65
N ALA A 81 -4.38 13.50 12.11
CA ALA A 81 -3.18 12.86 11.60
C ALA A 81 -3.15 11.36 11.93
N PHE A 82 -2.47 10.60 11.07
CA PHE A 82 -2.22 9.19 11.29
C PHE A 82 -1.09 9.01 12.32
N VAL A 83 -1.23 8.01 13.18
CA VAL A 83 -0.16 7.61 14.09
C VAL A 83 0.76 6.63 13.36
N PRO A 84 2.07 6.92 13.20
CA PRO A 84 2.99 5.96 12.63
C PRO A 84 3.25 4.81 13.60
N VAL A 85 3.21 3.58 13.11
CA VAL A 85 3.36 2.35 13.90
C VAL A 85 4.39 1.44 13.25
N VAL A 86 5.20 0.79 14.07
CA VAL A 86 5.99 -0.39 13.68
C VAL A 86 5.28 -1.61 14.26
N PRO A 87 4.41 -2.29 13.49
CA PRO A 87 3.66 -3.42 14.02
C PRO A 87 4.51 -4.70 14.02
N PRO A 88 4.11 -5.75 14.75
CA PRO A 88 4.68 -7.09 14.59
C PRO A 88 4.58 -7.57 13.14
N LEU A 89 5.57 -8.32 12.67
CA LEU A 89 5.54 -8.94 11.32
C LEU A 89 4.94 -10.35 11.33
N MET A 90 4.44 -10.78 12.48
CA MET A 90 3.88 -12.10 12.71
C MET A 90 2.55 -11.98 13.45
N ILE A 91 1.63 -12.87 13.13
CA ILE A 91 0.27 -12.89 13.69
C ILE A 91 -0.12 -14.31 14.06
N ARG A 92 -0.81 -14.47 15.20
CA ARG A 92 -1.37 -15.76 15.59
C ARG A 92 -2.58 -16.12 14.73
N PRO A 93 -2.79 -17.40 14.38
CA PRO A 93 -3.85 -17.83 13.46
C PRO A 93 -5.24 -17.36 13.88
N GLU A 94 -5.58 -17.43 15.17
CA GLU A 94 -6.89 -17.02 15.66
C GLU A 94 -7.15 -15.52 15.46
N VAL A 95 -6.10 -14.69 15.52
CA VAL A 95 -6.23 -13.24 15.28
C VAL A 95 -6.35 -12.97 13.77
N MET A 96 -5.57 -13.67 12.94
CA MET A 96 -5.66 -13.56 11.48
C MET A 96 -7.01 -14.05 10.94
N GLU A 97 -7.60 -15.06 11.59
CA GLU A 97 -8.95 -15.53 11.34
C GLU A 97 -9.99 -14.45 11.72
N ARG A 98 -9.81 -13.75 12.84
CA ARG A 98 -10.68 -12.60 13.19
C ARG A 98 -10.59 -11.48 12.16
N MET A 99 -9.43 -11.25 11.55
CA MET A 99 -9.26 -10.35 10.40
C MET A 99 -9.89 -10.88 9.10
N ALA A 100 -10.29 -12.15 9.05
CA ALA A 100 -10.74 -12.85 7.84
C ALA A 100 -9.71 -12.80 6.69
N ARG A 101 -8.43 -12.88 7.04
CA ARG A 101 -7.30 -12.89 6.09
C ARG A 101 -6.46 -14.16 6.16
N LEU A 102 -6.82 -15.13 7.02
CA LEU A 102 -6.07 -16.38 7.18
C LEU A 102 -6.20 -17.30 5.96
N GLU A 103 -7.39 -17.35 5.36
CA GLU A 103 -7.64 -18.19 4.20
C GLU A 103 -7.37 -17.45 2.87
N PRO A 104 -6.92 -18.16 1.83
CA PRO A 104 -6.50 -19.55 1.85
C PRO A 104 -5.10 -19.69 2.50
N ARG A 105 -4.92 -20.66 3.41
CA ARG A 105 -3.67 -20.82 4.18
C ARG A 105 -2.44 -21.11 3.32
N ASP A 106 -2.62 -21.73 2.16
CA ASP A 106 -1.52 -22.08 1.26
C ASP A 106 -0.86 -20.86 0.60
N GLU A 107 -1.52 -19.69 0.63
CA GLU A 107 -0.93 -18.42 0.24
C GLU A 107 -0.11 -17.74 1.35
N ARG A 108 -0.11 -18.28 2.58
CA ARG A 108 0.55 -17.68 3.75
C ARG A 108 1.80 -18.44 4.13
N TYR A 109 2.79 -17.72 4.67
CA TYR A 109 3.96 -18.35 5.30
C TYR A 109 3.66 -18.60 6.78
N HIS A 110 3.71 -19.88 7.19
CA HIS A 110 3.50 -20.33 8.58
C HIS A 110 4.82 -20.76 9.19
N ILE A 111 5.02 -20.46 10.48
CA ILE A 111 6.13 -20.92 11.30
C ILE A 111 5.55 -21.92 12.31
N PRO A 112 5.61 -23.24 12.02
CA PRO A 112 4.89 -24.24 12.81
C PRO A 112 5.39 -24.40 14.25
N SER A 113 6.66 -24.07 14.51
CA SER A 113 7.25 -24.16 15.85
C SER A 113 6.60 -23.23 16.86
N ASP A 114 6.09 -22.09 16.39
CA ASP A 114 5.58 -20.99 17.20
C ASP A 114 4.08 -20.74 16.97
N ASP A 115 3.49 -21.48 16.02
CA ASP A 115 2.13 -21.31 15.51
C ASP A 115 1.77 -19.86 15.18
N VAL A 116 2.62 -19.23 14.35
CA VAL A 116 2.41 -17.87 13.84
C VAL A 116 2.58 -17.80 12.33
N TYR A 117 1.91 -16.86 11.72
CA TYR A 117 1.99 -16.56 10.29
C TYR A 117 2.72 -15.25 10.05
N LEU A 118 3.55 -15.17 9.01
CA LEU A 118 4.07 -13.90 8.52
C LEU A 118 2.93 -13.09 7.88
N ILE A 119 2.95 -11.77 8.08
CA ILE A 119 1.92 -10.90 7.53
C ILE A 119 2.08 -10.69 6.02
N GLY A 120 0.98 -10.75 5.27
CA GLY A 120 0.91 -10.35 3.85
C GLY A 120 0.51 -8.88 3.61
N SER A 121 0.26 -8.15 4.69
CA SER A 121 0.00 -6.71 4.75
C SER A 121 0.05 -6.25 6.22
N ALA A 122 0.43 -4.99 6.49
CA ALA A 122 0.39 -4.42 7.83
C ALA A 122 -1.04 -4.34 8.40
N GLU A 123 -2.08 -4.32 7.56
CA GLU A 123 -3.50 -4.38 7.98
C GLU A 123 -3.71 -5.52 8.98
N HIS A 124 -3.05 -6.67 8.75
CA HIS A 124 -3.25 -7.89 9.55
C HIS A 124 -2.94 -7.63 11.02
N THR A 125 -2.00 -6.72 11.30
CA THR A 125 -1.51 -6.39 12.64
C THR A 125 -1.89 -4.98 13.11
N LEU A 126 -2.39 -4.12 12.22
CA LEU A 126 -2.99 -2.83 12.57
C LEU A 126 -4.47 -2.99 12.94
N GLY A 127 -5.24 -3.77 12.18
CA GLY A 127 -6.67 -4.01 12.44
C GLY A 127 -6.95 -4.55 13.85
N PRO A 128 -6.16 -5.50 14.38
CA PRO A 128 -6.35 -5.99 15.75
C PRO A 128 -5.87 -5.06 16.87
N LEU A 129 -5.40 -3.84 16.58
CA LEU A 129 -4.87 -2.92 17.61
C LEU A 129 -5.87 -2.62 18.74
N HIS A 130 -7.17 -2.61 18.42
CA HIS A 130 -8.27 -2.35 19.37
C HIS A 130 -9.16 -3.58 19.53
N MET A 131 -8.58 -4.77 19.36
CA MET A 131 -9.29 -6.03 19.56
C MET A 131 -9.82 -6.14 20.99
N ASP A 132 -11.10 -6.45 21.12
CA ASP A 132 -11.84 -6.55 22.39
C ASP A 132 -12.01 -5.22 23.18
N ASP A 133 -11.65 -4.09 22.58
CA ASP A 133 -11.81 -2.76 23.19
C ASP A 133 -13.18 -2.13 22.90
N THR A 134 -13.62 -1.26 23.82
CA THR A 134 -14.72 -0.30 23.58
C THR A 134 -14.17 1.13 23.60
N LEU A 135 -14.03 1.71 22.41
CA LEU A 135 -13.48 3.03 22.17
C LEU A 135 -14.46 4.14 22.56
N LYS A 136 -13.92 5.32 22.86
CA LYS A 136 -14.71 6.54 23.07
C LYS A 136 -15.01 7.22 21.74
N GLU A 137 -16.25 7.64 21.54
CA GLU A 137 -16.70 8.34 20.34
C GLU A 137 -15.84 9.56 19.99
N ALA A 138 -15.41 10.34 20.99
CA ALA A 138 -14.57 11.52 20.81
C ALA A 138 -13.12 11.23 20.35
N GLU A 139 -12.69 9.98 20.37
CA GLU A 139 -11.37 9.56 19.90
C GLU A 139 -11.37 9.10 18.43
N LEU A 140 -12.55 9.04 17.79
CA LEU A 140 -12.69 8.58 16.40
C LEU A 140 -12.73 9.76 15.40
N PRO A 141 -12.17 9.60 14.20
CA PRO A 141 -11.50 8.39 13.71
C PRO A 141 -10.11 8.20 14.35
N LYS A 142 -9.77 6.94 14.67
CA LYS A 142 -8.39 6.54 14.98
C LYS A 142 -7.74 6.05 13.70
N ARG A 143 -6.53 6.53 13.41
CA ARG A 143 -5.82 6.26 12.15
C ARG A 143 -4.38 5.85 12.42
N TYR A 144 -3.93 4.83 11.72
CA TYR A 144 -2.58 4.28 11.84
C TYR A 144 -1.95 4.13 10.47
N VAL A 145 -0.64 4.38 10.38
CA VAL A 145 0.16 4.12 9.18
C VAL A 145 1.37 3.28 9.54
N ALA A 146 1.69 2.27 8.73
CA ALA A 146 2.88 1.45 8.92
C ALA A 146 3.60 1.20 7.59
N PHE A 147 4.93 1.18 7.64
CA PHE A 147 5.78 0.70 6.55
C PHE A 147 6.36 -0.66 6.97
N THR A 148 6.01 -1.73 6.26
CA THR A 148 6.46 -3.09 6.57
C THR A 148 6.80 -3.88 5.32
N PRO A 149 7.68 -4.89 5.43
CA PRO A 149 7.66 -5.98 4.48
C PRO A 149 6.33 -6.75 4.58
N ALA A 150 5.93 -7.35 3.48
CA ALA A 150 4.76 -8.19 3.31
C ALA A 150 5.16 -9.49 2.63
N PHE A 151 4.65 -10.62 3.13
CA PHE A 151 5.02 -11.96 2.71
C PHE A 151 3.82 -12.70 2.12
N ARG A 152 3.93 -13.14 0.86
CA ARG A 152 2.87 -13.89 0.16
C ARG A 152 3.46 -15.05 -0.61
N ARG A 153 2.89 -16.25 -0.49
CA ARG A 153 3.36 -17.42 -1.26
C ARG A 153 2.97 -17.35 -2.73
N GLU A 154 2.06 -16.45 -3.11
CA GLU A 154 1.63 -16.26 -4.51
C GLU A 154 1.20 -17.60 -5.17
N ALA A 155 0.57 -18.48 -4.38
CA ALA A 155 0.08 -19.78 -4.85
C ALA A 155 -0.92 -19.58 -6.00
N GLY A 156 -0.88 -20.44 -7.02
CA GLY A 156 -1.75 -20.32 -8.20
C GLY A 156 -1.33 -19.27 -9.24
N SER A 157 -0.26 -18.49 -9.00
CA SER A 157 0.26 -17.49 -9.96
C SER A 157 1.22 -18.05 -11.02
N TYR A 158 1.16 -19.35 -11.31
CA TYR A 158 2.12 -20.05 -12.19
C TYR A 158 2.27 -19.35 -13.55
N GLY A 159 3.51 -18.96 -13.86
CA GLY A 159 3.87 -18.31 -15.14
C GLY A 159 3.47 -16.83 -15.29
N LYS A 160 2.79 -16.23 -14.31
CA LYS A 160 2.39 -14.81 -14.35
C LYS A 160 3.39 -13.93 -13.61
N ASP A 161 3.82 -12.84 -14.26
CA ASP A 161 4.70 -11.81 -13.68
C ASP A 161 5.89 -12.42 -12.91
N THR A 162 6.57 -13.40 -13.51
CA THR A 162 7.64 -14.16 -12.85
C THR A 162 8.99 -13.45 -12.85
N ARG A 163 9.14 -12.40 -13.67
CA ARG A 163 10.36 -11.60 -13.78
C ARG A 163 10.16 -10.24 -13.10
N GLY A 164 11.14 -9.84 -12.30
CA GLY A 164 11.22 -8.54 -11.65
C GLY A 164 10.42 -8.40 -10.36
N ILE A 165 10.06 -7.16 -10.03
CA ILE A 165 9.65 -6.79 -8.66
C ILE A 165 8.13 -6.54 -8.51
N LEU A 166 7.35 -6.93 -9.53
CA LEU A 166 5.90 -6.69 -9.57
C LEU A 166 5.10 -7.68 -8.70
N ARG A 167 5.50 -8.96 -8.74
CA ARG A 167 4.88 -10.07 -8.01
C ARG A 167 5.97 -10.97 -7.42
N VAL A 168 6.27 -10.72 -6.15
CA VAL A 168 7.37 -11.34 -5.40
C VAL A 168 6.87 -11.91 -4.07
N HIS A 169 7.64 -12.81 -3.47
CA HIS A 169 7.26 -13.42 -2.18
C HIS A 169 7.40 -12.48 -1.00
N GLN A 170 8.31 -11.50 -1.11
CA GLN A 170 8.53 -10.45 -0.15
C GLN A 170 8.55 -9.11 -0.88
N PHE A 171 7.73 -8.16 -0.44
CA PHE A 171 7.71 -6.80 -0.95
C PHE A 171 7.40 -5.81 0.18
N ASP A 172 7.84 -4.57 0.04
CA ASP A 172 7.55 -3.55 1.03
C ASP A 172 6.29 -2.76 0.67
N LYS A 173 5.51 -2.41 1.69
CA LYS A 173 4.25 -1.70 1.55
C LYS A 173 4.08 -0.67 2.66
N ILE A 174 3.46 0.45 2.32
CA ILE A 174 2.94 1.39 3.30
C ILE A 174 1.43 1.19 3.38
N GLU A 175 0.90 0.95 4.59
CA GLU A 175 -0.52 0.70 4.84
C GLU A 175 -1.13 1.75 5.74
N MET A 176 -2.37 2.12 5.46
CA MET A 176 -3.27 2.85 6.34
C MET A 176 -4.32 1.91 6.92
N GLU A 177 -4.66 2.10 8.19
CA GLU A 177 -5.77 1.44 8.87
C GLU A 177 -6.54 2.49 9.68
N SER A 178 -7.87 2.42 9.67
CA SER A 178 -8.72 3.32 10.44
C SER A 178 -9.89 2.62 11.12
N PHE A 179 -10.26 3.19 12.27
CA PHE A 179 -11.48 2.86 12.99
C PHE A 179 -12.32 4.13 13.03
N SER A 180 -13.53 4.09 12.47
CA SER A 180 -14.42 5.24 12.36
C SER A 180 -15.79 4.96 12.94
N LEU A 181 -16.58 6.02 13.14
CA LEU A 181 -18.02 5.85 13.33
C LEU A 181 -18.67 5.29 12.05
N PRO A 182 -19.76 4.51 12.17
CA PRO A 182 -20.46 3.96 11.01
C PRO A 182 -20.88 5.03 9.99
N GLU A 183 -21.39 6.17 10.46
CA GLU A 183 -21.83 7.30 9.63
C GLU A 183 -20.68 8.03 8.89
N GLN A 184 -19.43 7.78 9.27
CA GLN A 184 -18.24 8.40 8.68
C GLN A 184 -17.47 7.47 7.73
N SER A 185 -17.80 6.18 7.68
CA SER A 185 -16.90 5.19 7.08
C SER A 185 -16.66 5.38 5.58
N ARG A 186 -17.67 5.86 4.82
CA ARG A 186 -17.49 6.17 3.40
C ARG A 186 -16.61 7.39 3.17
N ALA A 187 -16.80 8.45 3.97
CA ALA A 187 -15.96 9.64 3.90
C ALA A 187 -14.51 9.31 4.29
N GLU A 188 -14.31 8.35 5.18
CA GLU A 188 -13.00 7.82 5.55
C GLU A 188 -12.33 7.09 4.37
N GLN A 189 -13.04 6.20 3.67
CA GLN A 189 -12.53 5.56 2.45
C GLN A 189 -12.20 6.58 1.36
N ASP A 190 -13.09 7.55 1.14
CA ASP A 190 -12.89 8.57 0.12
C ASP A 190 -11.66 9.46 0.45
N LEU A 191 -11.35 9.67 1.74
CA LEU A 191 -10.09 10.29 2.18
C LEU A 191 -8.88 9.42 1.84
N PHE A 192 -8.94 8.11 2.08
CA PHE A 192 -7.85 7.19 1.74
C PHE A 192 -7.53 7.24 0.24
N VAL A 193 -8.56 7.15 -0.60
CA VAL A 193 -8.42 7.29 -2.07
C VAL A 193 -7.83 8.66 -2.42
N ALA A 194 -8.31 9.75 -1.83
CA ALA A 194 -7.78 11.09 -2.11
C ALA A 194 -6.30 11.24 -1.73
N ILE A 195 -5.85 10.60 -0.64
CA ILE A 195 -4.43 10.57 -0.26
C ILE A 195 -3.61 9.82 -1.30
N GLN A 196 -4.05 8.64 -1.73
CA GLN A 196 -3.37 7.85 -2.77
C GLN A 196 -3.28 8.63 -4.08
N GLU A 197 -4.38 9.26 -4.52
CA GLU A 197 -4.42 10.12 -5.70
C GLU A 197 -3.51 11.35 -5.58
N HIS A 198 -3.44 11.96 -4.39
CA HIS A 198 -2.55 13.07 -4.11
C HIS A 198 -1.08 12.67 -4.26
N LEU A 199 -0.68 11.51 -3.72
CA LEU A 199 0.68 11.00 -3.85
C LEU A 199 1.02 10.69 -5.30
N MET A 200 0.14 9.97 -6.03
CA MET A 200 0.36 9.64 -7.44
C MET A 200 0.45 10.88 -8.33
N SER A 201 -0.43 11.85 -8.09
CA SER A 201 -0.38 13.15 -8.79
C SER A 201 0.91 13.91 -8.50
N SER A 202 1.38 13.90 -7.25
CA SER A 202 2.62 14.57 -6.85
C SER A 202 3.86 13.89 -7.44
N LEU A 203 3.82 12.56 -7.61
CA LEU A 203 4.83 11.79 -8.33
C LEU A 203 4.76 11.96 -9.85
N GLY A 204 3.74 12.65 -10.39
CA GLY A 204 3.57 12.83 -11.82
C GLY A 204 3.31 11.54 -12.60
N ILE A 205 2.86 10.47 -11.93
CA ILE A 205 2.61 9.17 -12.56
C ILE A 205 1.17 9.12 -13.06
N PRO A 206 0.92 8.81 -14.35
CA PRO A 206 -0.44 8.62 -14.85
C PRO A 206 -1.11 7.42 -14.19
N TYR A 207 -2.37 7.55 -13.80
CA TYR A 207 -3.10 6.48 -13.12
C TYR A 207 -4.58 6.44 -13.49
N ARG A 208 -5.25 5.35 -13.11
CA ARG A 208 -6.71 5.25 -13.14
C ARG A 208 -7.25 4.75 -11.81
N VAL A 209 -8.41 5.25 -11.45
CA VAL A 209 -9.19 4.80 -10.28
C VAL A 209 -10.25 3.83 -10.79
N VAL A 210 -10.36 2.67 -10.15
CA VAL A 210 -11.25 1.58 -10.55
C VAL A 210 -12.11 1.21 -9.35
N GLN A 211 -13.44 1.27 -9.53
CA GLN A 211 -14.35 0.67 -8.58
C GLN A 211 -14.46 -0.82 -8.88
N VAL A 212 -14.04 -1.66 -7.95
CA VAL A 212 -13.95 -3.11 -8.14
C VAL A 212 -15.35 -3.73 -8.12
N CYS A 213 -15.60 -4.69 -9.00
CA CYS A 213 -16.89 -5.37 -9.08
C CYS A 213 -17.00 -6.44 -7.99
N THR A 214 -18.23 -6.77 -7.59
CA THR A 214 -18.47 -7.69 -6.45
C THR A 214 -17.83 -9.08 -6.59
N GLY A 215 -17.56 -9.55 -7.81
CA GLY A 215 -16.90 -10.84 -8.03
C GLY A 215 -15.38 -10.83 -7.88
N ASP A 216 -14.77 -9.64 -7.78
CA ASP A 216 -13.31 -9.44 -7.70
C ASP A 216 -12.90 -8.72 -6.40
N MET A 217 -13.87 -8.37 -5.56
CA MET A 217 -13.64 -7.77 -4.25
C MET A 217 -13.06 -8.79 -3.26
N GLY A 218 -12.23 -8.32 -2.33
CA GLY A 218 -11.79 -9.14 -1.21
C GLY A 218 -12.96 -9.57 -0.32
N GLY A 219 -12.81 -10.74 0.30
CA GLY A 219 -13.87 -11.39 1.09
C GLY A 219 -14.53 -10.51 2.18
N PRO A 220 -13.79 -9.70 2.96
CA PRO A 220 -14.40 -8.84 3.99
C PRO A 220 -14.95 -7.51 3.44
N ASP A 221 -14.72 -7.20 2.17
CA ASP A 221 -14.90 -5.84 1.66
C ASP A 221 -16.35 -5.61 1.25
N SER A 222 -16.92 -4.48 1.67
CA SER A 222 -18.23 -4.00 1.25
C SER A 222 -18.16 -3.00 0.09
N ARG A 223 -16.99 -2.39 -0.10
CA ARG A 223 -16.62 -1.54 -1.23
C ARG A 223 -15.09 -1.53 -1.35
N GLN A 224 -14.59 -1.78 -2.54
CA GLN A 224 -13.16 -1.74 -2.85
C GLN A 224 -12.89 -0.80 -4.04
N ILE A 225 -11.82 -0.02 -3.92
CA ILE A 225 -11.35 0.90 -4.95
C ILE A 225 -9.86 0.70 -5.15
N ASP A 226 -9.47 0.46 -6.39
CA ASP A 226 -8.07 0.33 -6.75
C ASP A 226 -7.56 1.57 -7.48
N ILE A 227 -6.28 1.86 -7.28
CA ILE A 227 -5.51 2.74 -8.15
C ILE A 227 -4.51 1.92 -8.92
N GLU A 228 -4.59 2.03 -10.24
CA GLU A 228 -3.66 1.41 -11.16
C GLU A 228 -2.77 2.47 -11.81
N ALA A 229 -1.45 2.28 -11.72
CA ALA A 229 -0.45 3.16 -12.32
C ALA A 229 -0.09 2.71 -13.74
N TRP A 230 0.19 3.67 -14.62
CA TRP A 230 0.69 3.40 -15.97
C TRP A 230 2.13 2.86 -15.92
N MET A 231 2.36 1.71 -16.56
CA MET A 231 3.68 1.08 -16.69
C MET A 231 4.08 1.01 -18.17
N PRO A 232 4.86 1.98 -18.69
CA PRO A 232 5.25 2.05 -20.09
C PRO A 232 5.88 0.77 -20.65
N GLY A 233 6.70 0.06 -19.88
CA GLY A 233 7.35 -1.18 -20.30
C GLY A 233 6.38 -2.33 -20.52
N GLN A 234 5.16 -2.24 -19.97
CA GLN A 234 4.10 -3.25 -20.09
C GLN A 234 2.91 -2.78 -20.94
N ASP A 235 2.93 -1.51 -21.38
CA ASP A 235 1.87 -0.85 -22.15
C ASP A 235 0.46 -1.01 -21.53
N ARG A 236 0.38 -0.89 -20.19
CA ARG A 236 -0.88 -1.04 -19.45
C ARG A 236 -0.84 -0.35 -18.09
N TYR A 237 -2.03 -0.15 -17.54
CA TYR A 237 -2.21 0.17 -16.12
C TYR A 237 -2.09 -1.11 -15.28
N ARG A 238 -1.40 -1.03 -14.14
CA ARG A 238 -1.26 -2.13 -13.17
C ARG A 238 -1.61 -1.62 -11.77
N GLU A 239 -2.33 -2.42 -11.00
CA GLU A 239 -2.68 -2.14 -9.61
C GLU A 239 -1.45 -1.80 -8.76
N THR A 240 -1.54 -0.70 -8.02
CA THR A 240 -0.49 -0.21 -7.11
C THR A 240 -1.04 0.11 -5.73
N HIS A 241 -2.36 0.29 -5.64
CA HIS A 241 -3.08 0.61 -4.42
C HIS A 241 -4.42 -0.10 -4.45
N THR A 242 -4.91 -0.37 -3.25
CA THR A 242 -6.26 -0.84 -2.95
C THR A 242 -6.74 -0.07 -1.72
N SER A 243 -8.02 0.29 -1.69
CA SER A 243 -8.69 0.90 -0.55
C SER A 243 -9.99 0.16 -0.27
N ASP A 244 -10.07 -0.40 0.93
CA ASP A 244 -11.11 -1.33 1.34
C ASP A 244 -11.96 -0.72 2.44
N LEU A 245 -13.28 -0.85 2.30
CA LEU A 245 -14.25 -0.53 3.34
C LEU A 245 -14.94 -1.82 3.75
N MET A 246 -14.68 -2.28 4.97
CA MET A 246 -15.20 -3.55 5.51
C MET A 246 -16.43 -3.35 6.39
N THR A 247 -16.92 -2.12 6.51
CA THR A 247 -17.92 -1.71 7.51
C THR A 247 -17.60 -2.31 8.88
N ASP A 248 -18.52 -3.01 9.51
CA ASP A 248 -18.34 -3.65 10.81
C ASP A 248 -17.92 -5.13 10.71
N TYR A 249 -17.60 -5.65 9.52
CA TYR A 249 -17.30 -7.08 9.32
C TYR A 249 -16.14 -7.55 10.21
N GLN A 250 -14.98 -6.89 10.10
CA GLN A 250 -13.82 -7.21 10.93
C GLN A 250 -14.03 -6.76 12.38
N ALA A 251 -14.65 -5.60 12.61
CA ALA A 251 -14.92 -5.09 13.95
C ALA A 251 -15.79 -6.05 14.78
N ARG A 252 -16.76 -6.73 14.18
CA ARG A 252 -17.57 -7.78 14.82
C ARG A 252 -16.73 -8.97 15.25
N ARG A 253 -15.83 -9.42 14.39
CA ARG A 253 -14.93 -10.55 14.66
C ARG A 253 -13.89 -10.18 15.71
N LEU A 254 -13.33 -8.97 15.64
CA LEU A 254 -12.39 -8.38 16.61
C LEU A 254 -13.05 -7.88 17.89
N ASN A 255 -14.39 -7.84 17.95
CA ASN A 255 -15.17 -7.26 19.05
C ASN A 255 -14.75 -5.81 19.40
N THR A 256 -14.37 -5.02 18.39
CA THR A 256 -14.00 -3.61 18.55
C THR A 256 -15.24 -2.74 18.48
N ARG A 257 -15.54 -2.05 19.58
CA ARG A 257 -16.80 -1.29 19.75
C ARG A 257 -16.53 0.19 19.95
N VAL A 258 -17.58 0.99 19.81
CA VAL A 258 -17.62 2.39 20.24
C VAL A 258 -18.77 2.58 21.24
N ARG A 259 -18.50 3.30 22.32
CA ARG A 259 -19.54 3.76 23.26
C ARG A 259 -20.23 4.99 22.69
N ARG A 260 -21.55 4.91 22.48
CA ARG A 260 -22.42 6.02 22.05
C ARG A 260 -23.17 6.60 23.24
N GLY A 261 -23.25 7.94 23.30
CA GLY A 261 -24.17 8.71 24.16
C GLY A 261 -24.50 8.10 25.53
N GLN A 262 -25.80 7.97 25.86
CA GLN A 262 -26.30 7.45 27.14
C GLN A 262 -26.16 5.91 27.30
N GLY A 263 -25.02 5.34 26.94
CA GLY A 263 -24.60 4.01 27.39
C GLY A 263 -24.72 2.88 26.37
N GLY A 264 -25.21 3.11 25.15
CA GLY A 264 -25.22 2.10 24.09
C GLY A 264 -23.82 1.82 23.52
N THR A 265 -23.58 0.62 23.00
CA THR A 265 -22.39 0.33 22.20
C THR A 265 -22.78 -0.21 20.84
N GLU A 266 -22.07 0.21 19.82
CA GLU A 266 -22.12 -0.38 18.48
C GLU A 266 -20.70 -0.77 18.03
N PHE A 267 -20.59 -1.47 16.90
CA PHE A 267 -19.28 -1.78 16.32
C PHE A 267 -18.78 -0.57 15.53
N VAL A 268 -17.47 -0.32 15.59
CA VAL A 268 -16.84 0.64 14.69
C VAL A 268 -16.89 0.13 13.24
N HIS A 269 -16.74 1.04 12.28
CA HIS A 269 -16.39 0.65 10.94
C HIS A 269 -14.87 0.68 10.75
N MET A 270 -14.35 -0.23 9.93
CA MET A 270 -12.94 -0.32 9.58
C MET A 270 -12.72 -0.03 8.10
N ASN A 271 -11.64 0.69 7.81
CA ASN A 271 -11.10 0.84 6.46
C ASN A 271 -9.60 0.61 6.52
N ASP A 272 -9.08 -0.09 5.51
CA ASP A 272 -7.66 -0.18 5.24
C ASP A 272 -7.35 0.29 3.81
N ALA A 273 -6.09 0.66 3.58
CA ALA A 273 -5.64 1.00 2.24
C ALA A 273 -4.12 0.91 2.10
N THR A 274 -3.71 0.41 0.95
CA THR A 274 -2.32 0.50 0.49
C THR A 274 -2.01 1.95 0.11
N VAL A 275 -1.16 2.63 0.88
CA VAL A 275 -0.68 3.98 0.53
C VAL A 275 0.25 3.91 -0.67
N LEU A 276 1.18 2.95 -0.68
CA LEU A 276 2.08 2.64 -1.78
C LEU A 276 2.53 1.18 -1.66
N ALA A 277 2.28 0.34 -2.68
CA ALA A 277 3.01 -0.91 -2.86
C ALA A 277 4.39 -0.59 -3.46
N ILE A 278 5.42 -0.48 -2.62
CA ILE A 278 6.69 0.18 -2.97
C ILE A 278 7.30 -0.38 -4.24
N GLY A 279 7.46 -1.71 -4.34
CA GLY A 279 8.05 -2.33 -5.54
C GLY A 279 7.32 -1.95 -6.82
N ARG A 280 5.98 -1.89 -6.79
CA ARG A 280 5.17 -1.53 -7.97
C ARG A 280 5.25 -0.03 -8.29
N VAL A 281 5.37 0.82 -7.28
CA VAL A 281 5.56 2.26 -7.48
C VAL A 281 6.97 2.57 -8.00
N LEU A 282 7.99 1.83 -7.55
CA LEU A 282 9.34 1.90 -8.12
C LEU A 282 9.32 1.53 -9.61
N ILE A 283 8.61 0.46 -10.01
CA ILE A 283 8.44 0.13 -11.44
C ILE A 283 7.86 1.32 -12.20
N ALA A 284 6.77 1.92 -11.68
CA ALA A 284 6.14 3.05 -12.32
C ALA A 284 7.10 4.25 -12.47
N ILE A 285 7.91 4.56 -11.44
CA ILE A 285 8.90 5.63 -11.51
C ILE A 285 10.00 5.30 -12.52
N MET A 286 10.64 4.13 -12.40
CA MET A 286 11.72 3.71 -13.30
C MET A 286 11.29 3.79 -14.76
N GLU A 287 10.10 3.27 -15.08
CA GLU A 287 9.64 3.21 -16.46
C GLU A 287 9.13 4.57 -16.98
N ASN A 288 8.46 5.39 -16.16
CA ASN A 288 7.96 6.71 -16.61
C ASN A 288 9.04 7.79 -16.65
N TYR A 289 10.09 7.67 -15.84
CA TYR A 289 11.15 8.68 -15.74
C TYR A 289 12.47 8.27 -16.43
N GLN A 290 12.47 7.17 -17.18
CA GLN A 290 13.64 6.76 -17.95
C GLN A 290 14.01 7.79 -19.03
N ARG A 291 15.31 7.91 -19.30
CA ARG A 291 15.89 8.74 -20.35
C ARG A 291 16.52 7.86 -21.43
N GLU A 292 16.78 8.46 -22.59
CA GLU A 292 17.37 7.77 -23.75
C GLU A 292 18.74 7.14 -23.42
N ASP A 293 19.53 7.79 -22.55
CA ASP A 293 20.84 7.29 -22.09
C ASP A 293 20.74 6.13 -21.08
N GLY A 294 19.54 5.75 -20.67
CA GLY A 294 19.29 4.68 -19.69
C GLY A 294 19.29 5.13 -18.23
N THR A 295 19.58 6.40 -17.94
CA THR A 295 19.41 6.97 -16.60
C THR A 295 17.93 7.20 -16.28
N ILE A 296 17.62 7.36 -15.00
CA ILE A 296 16.25 7.57 -14.51
C ILE A 296 16.19 8.92 -13.80
N ALA A 297 15.33 9.82 -14.26
CA ALA A 297 15.05 11.06 -13.54
C ALA A 297 14.32 10.77 -12.21
N ILE A 298 14.62 11.53 -11.17
CA ILE A 298 13.91 11.44 -9.89
C ILE A 298 12.72 12.40 -9.96
N PRO A 299 11.48 11.98 -9.59
CA PRO A 299 10.35 12.89 -9.46
C PRO A 299 10.69 14.08 -8.57
N ASP A 300 10.33 15.30 -8.98
CA ASP A 300 10.73 16.54 -8.28
C ASP A 300 10.33 16.53 -6.79
N VAL A 301 9.17 15.94 -6.47
CA VAL A 301 8.70 15.80 -5.08
C VAL A 301 9.59 14.91 -4.21
N LEU A 302 10.37 14.01 -4.81
CA LEU A 302 11.29 13.11 -4.11
C LEU A 302 12.71 13.66 -3.98
N VAL A 303 13.09 14.69 -4.76
CA VAL A 303 14.43 15.29 -4.72
C VAL A 303 14.84 15.76 -3.32
N PRO A 304 13.98 16.40 -2.51
CA PRO A 304 14.32 16.76 -1.12
C PRO A 304 14.62 15.56 -0.21
N PHE A 305 14.07 14.38 -0.53
CA PHE A 305 14.28 13.13 0.22
C PHE A 305 15.39 12.25 -0.36
N MET A 306 16.01 12.69 -1.47
CA MET A 306 17.11 12.03 -2.18
C MET A 306 18.40 12.87 -2.09
N ASP A 307 18.57 13.64 -1.01
CA ASP A 307 19.72 14.53 -0.78
C ASP A 307 20.01 15.49 -1.95
N GLY A 308 18.96 15.95 -2.63
CA GLY A 308 19.06 16.86 -3.79
C GLY A 308 19.45 16.17 -5.10
N LYS A 309 19.64 14.85 -5.11
CA LYS A 309 19.89 14.06 -6.32
C LYS A 309 18.68 14.13 -7.25
N LYS A 310 18.93 14.32 -8.55
CA LYS A 310 17.90 14.48 -9.59
C LYS A 310 17.83 13.34 -10.60
N VAL A 311 18.86 12.49 -10.63
CA VAL A 311 19.03 11.43 -11.62
C VAL A 311 19.70 10.24 -10.95
N ILE A 312 19.23 9.03 -11.28
CA ILE A 312 19.86 7.75 -10.97
C ILE A 312 20.53 7.25 -12.24
N GLY A 313 21.82 6.94 -12.18
CA GLY A 313 22.65 6.60 -13.34
C GLY A 313 24.05 6.21 -12.93
#